data_AF-A0A0N4U2F0-F1
#
_entry.id   AF-A0A0N4U2F0-F1
#
_cell.length_a   1.000
_cell.length_b   1.000
_cell.length_c   1.000
_cell.angle_alpha   90.00
_cell.angle_beta   90.00
_cell.angle_gamma   90.00
#
_symmetry.space_group_name_H-M   'P 1'
#
loop_
_entity.id
_entity.type
_entity.pdbx_description
1 polymer ?
#
loop_
_entity_poly.entity_id
_entity_poly.type
_entity_poly.pdbx_seq_one_letter_code
_entity_poly.pdbx_strand_id
1 'polypeptide(L)'
;MSAEDLSISSTAVATTTTTALTATTTVQQLTSNQSSTTATLPQYSVPSTVSSGSSKYQQLLNVIEDLGKDIRPTYTGNKICSERLKREIIQARLLVRECLMETGKHCNQ
;
A
#
# COMPACT_ATOMS: atom_id res chain seq x y z
N MET A 1 5.66 22.99 42.07
CA MET A 1 6.11 22.25 40.88
C MET A 1 4.89 21.48 40.38
N SER A 2 4.18 22.09 39.44
CA SER A 2 2.95 21.59 38.85
C SER A 2 3.30 21.01 37.48
N ALA A 3 2.85 19.79 37.17
CA ALA A 3 2.58 19.36 35.81
C ALA A 3 1.86 18.00 35.81
N GLU A 4 0.52 17.97 35.76
CA GLU A 4 -0.35 17.68 34.59
C GLU A 4 -0.76 16.19 34.54
N ASP A 5 -1.99 15.96 34.99
CA ASP A 5 -2.70 14.67 35.01
C ASP A 5 -2.98 14.18 33.57
N LEU A 6 -2.60 12.94 33.29
CA LEU A 6 -2.66 12.30 31.99
C LEU A 6 -4.05 11.66 31.80
N SER A 7 -5.04 12.43 31.37
CA SER A 7 -6.36 11.90 30.98
C SER A 7 -6.39 11.55 29.49
N ILE A 8 -6.35 10.25 29.17
CA ILE A 8 -6.51 9.73 27.82
C ILE A 8 -7.95 9.22 27.67
N SER A 9 -8.80 10.06 27.08
CA SER A 9 -10.19 9.71 26.75
C SER A 9 -10.25 8.70 25.61
N SER A 10 -10.87 7.55 25.87
CA SER A 10 -11.20 6.52 24.89
C SER A 10 -12.51 6.89 24.17
N THR A 11 -12.47 7.04 22.84
CA THR A 11 -13.68 7.20 22.02
C THR A 11 -13.95 5.92 21.23
N ALA A 12 -15.19 5.43 21.37
CA ALA A 12 -15.70 4.19 20.79
C ALA A 12 -15.78 4.24 19.25
N VAL A 13 -15.47 3.11 18.61
CA VAL A 13 -15.75 2.86 17.19
C VAL A 13 -17.17 2.30 17.05
N ALA A 14 -18.02 2.99 16.29
CA ALA A 14 -19.36 2.53 15.92
C ALA A 14 -19.32 1.80 14.58
N THR A 15 -19.83 0.57 14.56
CA THR A 15 -20.06 -0.23 13.36
C THR A 15 -21.36 0.20 12.67
N THR A 16 -21.32 0.51 11.38
CA THR A 16 -22.51 0.52 10.51
C THR A 16 -22.20 -0.21 9.21
N THR A 17 -22.77 -1.41 9.09
CA THR A 17 -22.96 -2.17 7.85
C THR A 17 -24.13 -1.55 7.08
N THR A 18 -23.97 -1.07 5.85
CA THR A 18 -25.09 -0.87 4.90
C THR A 18 -24.60 -0.90 3.45
N THR A 19 -24.94 -2.00 2.79
CA THR A 19 -25.54 -2.18 1.45
C THR A 19 -25.03 -1.38 0.23
N ALA A 20 -24.70 -2.16 -0.81
CA ALA A 20 -24.26 -1.79 -2.15
C ALA A 20 -25.25 -0.93 -2.96
N LEU A 21 -24.70 -0.04 -3.81
CA LEU A 21 -25.29 0.34 -5.11
C LEU A 21 -24.16 0.71 -6.09
N THR A 22 -24.01 -0.10 -7.13
CA THR A 22 -23.18 0.18 -8.32
C THR A 22 -24.11 0.64 -9.43
N ALA A 23 -23.96 1.87 -9.91
CA ALA A 23 -24.67 2.38 -11.06
C ALA A 23 -23.66 2.60 -12.21
N THR A 24 -23.64 1.68 -13.18
CA THR A 24 -22.94 1.85 -14.45
C THR A 24 -23.95 2.29 -15.51
N THR A 25 -23.76 3.50 -16.04
CA THR A 25 -24.44 3.97 -17.24
C THR A 25 -23.66 3.52 -18.46
N THR A 26 -24.26 2.64 -19.27
CA THR A 26 -23.77 2.18 -20.57
C THR A 26 -24.63 2.81 -21.67
N VAL A 27 -24.02 3.41 -22.68
CA VAL A 27 -24.71 3.84 -23.91
C VAL A 27 -23.83 3.52 -25.12
N GLN A 28 -24.34 2.61 -25.97
CA GLN A 28 -24.12 2.42 -27.43
C GLN A 28 -22.67 2.13 -27.89
N GLN A 29 -22.36 1.10 -28.68
CA GLN A 29 -22.88 0.89 -30.04
C GLN A 29 -22.33 -0.42 -30.65
N LEU A 30 -23.25 -1.35 -30.96
CA LEU A 30 -23.39 -2.25 -32.12
C LEU A 30 -22.22 -3.10 -32.73
N THR A 31 -22.58 -4.38 -32.97
CA THR A 31 -22.25 -5.32 -34.08
C THR A 31 -21.44 -6.60 -33.77
N SER A 32 -22.20 -7.68 -33.52
CA SER A 32 -22.12 -9.05 -34.09
C SER A 32 -20.76 -9.69 -34.43
N ASN A 33 -20.42 -10.78 -33.74
CA ASN A 33 -20.28 -12.10 -34.39
C ASN A 33 -20.27 -13.25 -33.37
N GLN A 34 -21.10 -14.25 -33.60
CA GLN A 34 -21.23 -15.47 -32.80
C GLN A 34 -20.11 -16.47 -33.12
N SER A 35 -19.55 -17.16 -32.12
CA SER A 35 -19.41 -18.64 -32.09
C SER A 35 -18.47 -19.13 -30.98
N SER A 36 -18.76 -20.33 -30.47
CA SER A 36 -17.95 -21.25 -29.66
C SER A 36 -17.63 -20.88 -28.20
N THR A 37 -18.52 -21.35 -27.32
CA THR A 37 -18.24 -22.29 -26.21
C THR A 37 -16.83 -22.30 -25.62
N THR A 38 -16.67 -21.83 -24.37
CA THR A 38 -16.00 -22.55 -23.26
C THR A 38 -16.32 -21.79 -21.96
N ALA A 39 -16.81 -22.51 -20.95
CA ALA A 39 -17.04 -21.96 -19.62
C ALA A 39 -15.70 -21.83 -18.88
N THR A 40 -15.29 -20.62 -18.56
CA THR A 40 -14.08 -20.35 -17.77
C THR A 40 -14.49 -19.88 -16.38
N LEU A 41 -14.13 -20.66 -15.35
CA LEU A 41 -14.28 -20.26 -13.94
C LEU A 41 -13.49 -18.97 -13.68
N PRO A 42 -13.96 -18.08 -12.78
CA PRO A 42 -13.14 -16.98 -12.28
C PRO A 42 -11.90 -17.57 -11.58
N GLN A 43 -10.73 -17.44 -12.20
CA GLN A 43 -9.47 -17.64 -11.51
C GLN A 43 -9.25 -16.46 -10.57
N TYR A 44 -9.45 -16.71 -9.28
CA TYR A 44 -8.94 -15.85 -8.22
C TYR A 44 -7.42 -16.05 -8.16
N SER A 45 -6.69 -15.35 -9.03
CA SER A 45 -5.24 -15.21 -8.87
C SER A 45 -4.98 -14.25 -7.72
N VAL A 46 -4.59 -14.81 -6.58
CA VAL A 46 -3.97 -14.06 -5.49
C VAL A 46 -2.71 -13.40 -6.06
N PRO A 47 -2.55 -12.07 -6.00
CA PRO A 47 -1.28 -11.45 -6.34
C PRO A 47 -0.27 -11.87 -5.27
N SER A 48 0.50 -12.91 -5.56
CA SER A 48 1.79 -13.13 -4.91
C SER A 48 2.63 -11.89 -5.22
N THR A 49 2.76 -10.98 -4.26
CA THR A 49 3.79 -9.95 -4.28
C THR A 49 5.14 -10.63 -4.18
N VAL A 50 5.60 -11.07 -5.34
CA VAL A 50 6.96 -11.46 -5.66
C VAL A 50 7.87 -10.25 -5.43
N SER A 51 8.36 -10.11 -4.21
CA SER A 51 9.52 -9.27 -3.91
C SER A 51 10.48 -9.98 -2.96
N SER A 52 10.44 -11.31 -2.94
CA SER A 52 11.40 -12.16 -2.21
C SER A 52 12.68 -12.47 -3.01
N GLY A 53 12.97 -11.68 -4.06
CA GLY A 53 14.17 -11.82 -4.89
C GLY A 53 14.87 -10.50 -5.25
N SER A 54 14.34 -9.35 -4.82
CA SER A 54 15.00 -8.07 -5.01
C SER A 54 16.01 -7.87 -3.88
N SER A 55 17.31 -7.79 -4.20
CA SER A 55 18.35 -7.38 -3.26
C SER A 55 17.90 -6.15 -2.46
N LYS A 56 18.31 -6.02 -1.18
CA LYS A 56 17.91 -4.89 -0.32
C LYS A 56 18.08 -3.52 -0.98
N TYR A 57 19.11 -3.37 -1.81
CA TYR A 57 19.33 -2.19 -2.62
C TYR A 57 18.22 -1.93 -3.65
N GLN A 58 17.78 -2.94 -4.40
CA GLN A 58 16.64 -2.82 -5.32
C GLN A 58 15.35 -2.47 -4.57
N GLN A 59 15.13 -3.07 -3.40
CA GLN A 59 13.98 -2.72 -2.57
C GLN A 59 14.04 -1.26 -2.11
N LEU A 60 15.23 -0.76 -1.74
CA LEU A 60 15.44 0.63 -1.36
C LEU A 60 15.20 1.58 -2.54
N LEU A 61 15.66 1.24 -3.75
CA LEU A 61 15.39 2.04 -4.96
C LEU A 61 13.90 2.16 -5.24
N ASN A 62 13.15 1.05 -5.16
CA ASN A 62 11.70 1.05 -5.36
C ASN A 62 10.98 1.96 -4.36
N VAL A 63 11.36 1.90 -3.07
CA VAL A 63 10.78 2.77 -2.03
C VAL A 63 11.05 4.25 -2.35
N ILE A 64 12.25 4.60 -2.80
CA ILE A 64 12.59 5.98 -3.17
C ILE A 64 11.77 6.47 -4.38
N GLU A 65 11.56 5.63 -5.39
CA GLU A 65 10.70 5.96 -6.52
C GLU A 65 9.25 6.21 -6.10
N ASP A 66 8.72 5.40 -5.20
CA ASP A 66 7.34 5.55 -4.69
C ASP A 66 7.18 6.79 -3.81
N LEU A 67 8.17 7.10 -2.97
CA LEU A 67 8.23 8.37 -2.24
C LEU A 67 8.08 9.55 -3.21
N GLY A 68 8.86 9.59 -4.30
CA GLY A 68 8.82 10.67 -5.28
C GLY A 68 7.45 10.91 -5.93
N LYS A 69 6.64 9.86 -6.09
CA LYS A 69 5.27 9.95 -6.65
C LYS A 69 4.28 10.57 -5.66
N ASP A 70 4.43 10.29 -4.36
CA ASP A 70 3.52 10.76 -3.32
C ASP A 70 3.89 12.15 -2.74
N ILE A 71 5.10 12.67 -2.97
CA ILE A 71 5.52 14.00 -2.47
C ILE A 71 4.57 15.12 -2.97
N ARG A 72 4.29 15.21 -4.28
CA ARG A 72 3.46 16.30 -4.83
C ARG A 72 2.01 16.26 -4.33
N PRO A 73 1.29 15.12 -4.37
CA PRO A 73 -0.08 15.06 -3.86
C PRO A 73 -0.20 15.17 -2.33
N THR A 74 0.88 14.88 -1.59
CA THR A 74 0.91 15.07 -0.13
C THR A 74 0.85 16.55 0.26
N TYR A 75 1.56 17.42 -0.47
CA TYR A 75 1.49 18.87 -0.21
C TYR A 75 0.10 19.46 -0.46
N THR A 76 -0.70 18.87 -1.36
CA THR A 76 -2.08 19.31 -1.63
C THR A 76 -3.09 18.76 -0.60
N GLY A 77 -2.65 18.07 0.45
CA GLY A 77 -3.51 17.59 1.53
C GLY A 77 -4.18 16.24 1.27
N ASN A 78 -3.68 15.44 0.32
CA ASN A 78 -4.26 14.12 0.07
C ASN A 78 -3.92 13.12 1.19
N LYS A 79 -4.89 12.81 2.06
CA LYS A 79 -4.69 11.95 3.24
C LYS A 79 -4.10 10.58 2.89
N ILE A 80 -4.51 9.98 1.77
CA ILE A 80 -4.03 8.65 1.35
C ILE A 80 -2.55 8.70 0.96
N CYS A 81 -2.14 9.70 0.17
CA CYS A 81 -0.73 9.90 -0.19
C CYS A 81 0.12 10.20 1.04
N SER A 82 -0.38 11.03 1.98
CA SER A 82 0.32 11.29 3.24
C SER A 82 0.58 10.02 4.04
N GLU A 83 -0.42 9.13 4.14
CA GLU A 83 -0.28 7.86 4.86
C GLU A 83 0.67 6.89 4.15
N ARG A 84 0.64 6.84 2.81
CA ARG A 84 1.61 6.07 2.02
C ARG A 84 3.03 6.60 2.24
N LEU A 85 3.23 7.91 2.13
CA LEU A 85 4.52 8.55 2.33
C LEU A 85 5.12 8.20 3.72
N LYS A 86 4.31 8.23 4.78
CA LYS A 86 4.76 7.81 6.12
C LYS A 86 5.21 6.35 6.15
N ARG A 87 4.46 5.44 5.53
CA ARG A 87 4.81 4.01 5.47
C ARG A 87 6.11 3.78 4.70
N GLU A 88 6.25 4.38 3.53
CA GLU A 88 7.46 4.29 2.70
C GLU A 88 8.71 4.83 3.44
N ILE A 89 8.58 5.94 4.20
CA ILE A 89 9.68 6.47 5.02
C ILE A 89 10.10 5.48 6.12
N ILE A 90 9.13 4.86 6.81
CA ILE A 90 9.42 3.87 7.86
C ILE A 90 10.08 2.64 7.25
N GLN A 91 9.59 2.18 6.09
CA GLN A 91 10.15 1.05 5.36
C GLN A 91 11.58 1.31 4.92
N ALA A 92 11.86 2.47 4.31
CA ALA A 92 13.23 2.87 3.94
C ALA A 92 14.17 2.83 5.15
N ARG A 93 13.72 3.36 6.30
CA ARG A 93 14.50 3.34 7.55
C ARG A 93 14.77 1.91 8.04
N LEU A 94 13.79 1.02 7.96
CA LEU A 94 13.95 -0.37 8.34
C LEU A 94 14.97 -1.08 7.44
N LEU A 95 14.84 -0.93 6.12
CA LEU A 95 15.75 -1.54 5.14
C LEU A 95 17.21 -1.12 5.34
N VAL A 96 17.45 0.17 5.61
CA VAL A 96 18.79 0.67 5.89
C VAL A 96 19.35 0.07 7.19
N ARG A 97 18.53 -0.05 8.24
CA ARG A 97 18.94 -0.71 9.49
C ARG A 97 19.29 -2.18 9.24
N GLU A 98 18.47 -2.90 8.48
CA GLU A 98 18.72 -4.31 8.16
C GLU A 98 19.98 -4.48 7.29
N CYS A 99 20.25 -3.57 6.37
CA CYS A 99 21.48 -3.57 5.55
C CYS A 99 22.74 -3.35 6.40
N LEU A 100 22.69 -2.38 7.33
CA LEU A 100 23.79 -2.11 8.26
C LEU A 100 24.00 -3.27 9.24
N MET A 101 22.91 -3.87 9.75
CA MET A 101 22.98 -5.01 10.65
C MET A 101 23.58 -6.23 9.96
N GLU A 102 23.15 -6.58 8.74
CA GLU A 102 23.75 -7.70 8.00
C GLU A 102 25.24 -7.49 7.75
N THR A 103 25.64 -6.30 7.33
CA THR A 103 27.07 -6.00 7.11
C THR A 103 27.86 -6.05 8.42
N GLY A 104 27.30 -5.54 9.53
CA GLY A 104 27.93 -5.57 10.85
C GLY A 104 28.07 -6.98 11.43
N LYS A 105 27.15 -7.89 11.10
CA LYS A 105 27.20 -9.30 11.52
C LYS A 105 28.23 -10.10 10.71
N HIS A 106 28.41 -9.79 9.43
CA HIS A 106 29.39 -10.45 8.56
C HIS A 106 30.83 -9.95 8.78
N CYS A 107 31.02 -8.73 9.29
CA CYS A 107 32.33 -8.18 9.65
C CYS A 107 32.84 -8.66 11.03
N ASN A 108 31.96 -9.18 11.90
CA ASN A 108 32.30 -9.68 13.24
C ASN A 108 32.21 -11.22 13.38
N GLN A 109 32.24 -11.97 12.26
CA GLN A 109 32.37 -13.44 12.25
C GLN A 109 33.80 -13.84 11.89
#